data_AF-A0A847FAM3-F1
#
_entry.id   AF-A0A847FAM3-F1
#
_cell.length_a   1.000
_cell.length_b   1.000
_cell.length_c   1.000
_cell.angle_alpha   90.00
_cell.angle_beta   90.00
_cell.angle_gamma   90.00
#
_symmetry.space_group_name_H-M   'P 1'
#
loop_
_entity.id
_entity.type
_entity.pdbx_description
1 polymer ?
#
loop_
_entity_poly.entity_id
_entity_poly.type
_entity_poly.pdbx_seq_one_letter_code
_entity_poly.pdbx_strand_id
1 'polypeptide(L)'
;MNLINNLLSKKWIILFGLAFGVLGALAVNWGNPANMGICVACFVRDISGALGFHRAGVVQYLRPEVMGFTLGAFATALAFREWRPRGGASPIIRFFLGMFVMIGALVFLGCPVRMLLRLAGGDLNGLTALAGLVFGVIVGIFFLKRGFNLGKAQAMTKTAGSIMPIMMVFLLVLAVAAPAFIFKSES
;
A
#
# COMPACT_ATOMS: atom_id res chain seq x y z
N MET A 1 25.18 9.81 -10.85
CA MET A 1 24.93 10.89 -9.86
C MET A 1 24.15 12.05 -10.47
N ASN A 2 24.54 12.56 -11.65
CA ASN A 2 23.87 13.71 -12.29
C ASN A 2 22.42 13.45 -12.72
N LEU A 3 22.07 12.25 -13.19
CA LEU A 3 20.71 11.91 -13.60
C LEU A 3 19.72 11.85 -12.41
N ILE A 4 20.13 11.21 -11.31
CA ILE A 4 19.33 11.07 -10.09
C ILE A 4 19.08 12.43 -9.45
N ASN A 5 20.11 13.30 -9.36
CA ASN A 5 19.96 14.66 -8.84
C ASN A 5 19.04 15.52 -9.70
N ASN A 6 19.00 15.28 -11.02
CA ASN A 6 18.10 15.98 -11.93
C ASN A 6 16.64 15.48 -11.77
N LEU A 7 16.45 14.16 -11.59
CA LEU A 7 15.16 13.53 -11.29
C LEU A 7 14.61 13.87 -9.90
N LEU A 8 15.48 14.15 -8.93
CA LEU A 8 15.10 14.61 -7.58
C LEU A 8 14.86 16.13 -7.50
N SER A 9 14.95 16.86 -8.62
CA SER A 9 14.62 18.28 -8.58
C SER A 9 13.15 18.48 -8.18
N LYS A 10 12.87 19.58 -7.45
CA LYS A 10 11.52 19.89 -6.94
C LYS A 10 10.44 19.79 -8.03
N LYS A 11 10.79 20.12 -9.28
CA LYS A 11 9.91 20.03 -10.46
C LYS A 11 9.42 18.60 -10.72
N TRP A 12 10.32 17.62 -10.72
CA TRP A 12 9.95 16.22 -10.97
C TRP A 12 9.14 15.64 -9.82
N ILE A 13 9.48 15.96 -8.56
CA ILE A 13 8.70 15.50 -7.40
C ILE A 13 7.24 15.98 -7.48
N ILE A 14 7.04 17.26 -7.81
CA ILE A 14 5.69 17.84 -7.99
C ILE A 14 4.99 17.16 -9.17
N LEU A 15 5.67 16.96 -10.30
CA LEU A 15 5.11 16.32 -11.48
C LEU A 15 4.64 14.88 -11.20
N PHE A 16 5.46 14.08 -10.52
CA PHE A 16 5.08 12.71 -10.14
C PHE A 16 3.94 12.68 -9.13
N GLY A 17 3.93 13.61 -8.17
CA GLY A 17 2.81 13.75 -7.23
C GLY A 17 1.50 14.11 -7.93
N LEU A 18 1.55 15.04 -8.89
CA LEU A 18 0.40 15.42 -9.71
C LEU A 18 -0.06 14.26 -10.59
N ALA A 19 0.86 13.57 -11.27
CA ALA A 19 0.54 12.40 -12.08
C ALA A 19 -0.12 11.30 -11.23
N PHE A 20 0.43 11.01 -10.04
CA PHE A 20 -0.15 10.03 -9.12
C PHE A 20 -1.54 10.44 -8.63
N GLY A 21 -1.73 11.72 -8.28
CA GLY A 21 -3.04 12.25 -7.87
C GLY A 21 -4.08 12.15 -8.98
N VAL A 22 -3.73 12.54 -10.21
CA VAL A 22 -4.59 12.45 -11.39
C VAL A 22 -4.94 10.99 -11.70
N LEU A 23 -3.94 10.09 -11.73
CA LEU A 23 -4.19 8.66 -11.93
C LEU A 23 -5.04 8.06 -10.81
N GLY A 24 -4.85 8.51 -9.57
CA GLY A 24 -5.67 8.09 -8.43
C GLY A 24 -7.12 8.54 -8.51
N ALA A 25 -7.38 9.73 -9.04
CA ALA A 25 -8.73 10.20 -9.33
C ALA A 25 -9.36 9.45 -10.51
N LEU A 26 -8.61 9.27 -11.61
CA LEU A 26 -9.07 8.54 -12.80
C LEU A 26 -9.32 7.06 -12.53
N ALA A 27 -8.62 6.45 -11.56
CA ALA A 27 -8.84 5.07 -11.17
C ALA A 27 -10.31 4.81 -10.74
N VAL A 28 -11.00 5.82 -10.20
CA VAL A 28 -12.44 5.73 -9.90
C VAL A 28 -13.26 5.49 -11.18
N ASN A 29 -12.95 6.21 -12.26
CA ASN A 29 -13.62 6.05 -13.55
C ASN A 29 -13.29 4.71 -14.23
N TRP A 30 -12.15 4.10 -13.88
CA TRP A 30 -11.72 2.80 -14.39
C TRP A 30 -12.21 1.60 -13.54
N GLY A 31 -13.15 1.84 -12.63
CA GLY A 31 -13.86 0.78 -11.89
C GLY A 31 -13.51 0.68 -10.41
N ASN A 32 -12.64 1.54 -9.87
CA ASN A 32 -12.43 1.58 -8.43
C ASN A 32 -13.58 2.27 -7.70
N PRO A 33 -13.92 1.85 -6.47
CA PRO A 33 -15.01 2.48 -5.73
C PRO A 33 -14.79 3.99 -5.60
N ALA A 34 -15.86 4.76 -5.79
CA ALA A 34 -15.83 6.23 -5.77
C ALA A 34 -15.25 6.81 -4.47
N ASN A 35 -15.38 6.09 -3.36
CA ASN A 35 -14.84 6.48 -2.07
C ASN A 35 -13.42 5.93 -1.77
N MET A 36 -12.76 5.29 -2.73
CA MET A 36 -11.43 4.67 -2.56
C MET A 36 -10.36 5.22 -3.50
N GLY A 37 -10.65 5.38 -4.80
CA GLY A 37 -9.63 5.69 -5.82
C GLY A 37 -8.46 4.69 -5.77
N ILE A 38 -7.34 5.07 -5.14
CA ILE A 38 -6.23 4.19 -4.81
C ILE A 38 -6.09 4.02 -3.29
N CYS A 39 -6.27 2.80 -2.78
CA CYS A 39 -6.12 2.50 -1.35
C CYS A 39 -5.50 1.12 -1.12
N VAL A 40 -4.19 1.06 -0.86
CA VAL A 40 -3.47 -0.21 -0.66
C VAL A 40 -4.03 -1.03 0.51
N ALA A 41 -4.43 -0.38 1.61
CA ALA A 41 -5.00 -1.10 2.76
C ALA A 41 -6.31 -1.82 2.40
N CYS A 42 -7.20 -1.14 1.69
CA CYS A 42 -8.44 -1.76 1.22
C CYS A 42 -8.18 -2.81 0.14
N PHE A 43 -7.18 -2.59 -0.71
CA PHE A 43 -6.83 -3.55 -1.75
C PHE A 43 -6.26 -4.85 -1.18
N VAL A 44 -5.46 -4.78 -0.12
CA VAL A 44 -4.96 -5.97 0.60
C VAL A 44 -6.11 -6.73 1.26
N ARG A 45 -7.12 -6.03 1.80
CA ARG A 45 -8.36 -6.66 2.28
C ARG A 45 -9.08 -7.36 1.13
N ASP A 46 -9.29 -6.69 -0.01
CA ASP A 46 -10.00 -7.27 -1.15
C ASP A 46 -9.28 -8.53 -1.70
N ILE A 47 -7.94 -8.49 -1.76
CA ILE A 47 -7.10 -9.65 -2.11
C ILE A 47 -7.28 -10.77 -1.08
N SER A 48 -7.31 -10.44 0.22
CA SER A 48 -7.56 -11.42 1.28
C SER A 48 -8.94 -12.08 1.14
N GLY A 49 -9.95 -11.31 0.74
CA GLY A 49 -11.28 -11.81 0.43
C GLY A 49 -11.30 -12.75 -0.77
N ALA A 50 -10.59 -12.40 -1.85
CA ALA A 50 -10.48 -13.23 -3.04
C ALA A 50 -9.76 -14.56 -2.79
N LEU A 51 -8.77 -14.55 -1.89
CA LEU A 51 -8.06 -15.74 -1.42
C LEU A 51 -8.88 -16.58 -0.42
N GLY A 52 -10.05 -16.10 0.02
CA GLY A 52 -10.94 -16.83 0.90
C GLY A 52 -10.63 -16.70 2.40
N PHE A 53 -9.75 -15.78 2.81
CA PHE A 53 -9.47 -15.52 4.23
C PHE A 53 -10.64 -14.86 4.97
N HIS A 54 -11.57 -14.25 4.25
CA HIS A 54 -12.88 -13.85 4.77
C HIS A 54 -13.96 -14.02 3.69
N ARG A 55 -15.23 -14.02 4.13
CA ARG A 55 -16.40 -14.35 3.29
C ARG A 55 -17.33 -13.16 2.99
N ALA A 56 -16.86 -11.93 3.18
CA ALA A 56 -17.61 -10.74 2.79
C ALA A 56 -17.67 -10.61 1.26
N GLY A 57 -18.80 -11.01 0.64
CA GLY A 57 -18.96 -11.12 -0.81
C GLY A 57 -18.71 -9.83 -1.60
N VAL A 58 -18.96 -8.65 -1.02
CA VAL A 58 -18.75 -7.36 -1.69
C VAL A 58 -17.28 -6.97 -1.88
N VAL A 59 -16.34 -7.66 -1.23
CA VAL A 59 -14.92 -7.27 -1.15
C VAL A 59 -13.99 -8.45 -1.41
N GLN A 60 -14.25 -9.18 -2.49
CA GLN A 60 -13.44 -10.32 -2.94
C GLN A 60 -12.91 -10.05 -4.34
N TYR A 61 -11.77 -9.37 -4.44
CA TYR A 61 -11.19 -9.04 -5.74
C TYR A 61 -9.66 -9.04 -5.67
N LEU A 62 -9.03 -9.85 -6.54
CA LEU A 62 -7.59 -9.78 -6.75
C LEU A 62 -7.25 -8.50 -7.50
N ARG A 63 -6.91 -7.46 -6.76
CA ARG A 63 -6.58 -6.14 -7.30
C ARG A 63 -5.19 -6.10 -7.93
N PRO A 64 -5.07 -6.07 -9.28
CA PRO A 64 -3.77 -6.05 -9.94
C PRO A 64 -2.98 -4.77 -9.65
N GLU A 65 -3.60 -3.71 -9.14
CA GLU A 65 -2.94 -2.42 -8.84
C GLU A 65 -1.84 -2.59 -7.78
N VAL A 66 -2.08 -3.36 -6.71
CA VAL A 66 -1.05 -3.60 -5.68
C VAL A 66 0.11 -4.41 -6.25
N MET A 67 -0.19 -5.40 -7.08
CA MET A 67 0.80 -6.24 -7.76
C MET A 67 1.62 -5.38 -8.73
N GLY A 68 0.96 -4.50 -9.48
CA GLY A 68 1.59 -3.54 -10.39
C GLY A 68 2.49 -2.54 -9.67
N PHE A 69 2.04 -1.93 -8.56
CA PHE A 69 2.88 -0.99 -7.79
C PHE A 69 4.12 -1.67 -7.20
N THR A 70 3.95 -2.88 -6.66
CA THR A 70 5.06 -3.63 -6.05
C THR A 70 6.07 -4.10 -7.10
N LEU A 71 5.61 -4.66 -8.21
CA LEU A 71 6.48 -5.11 -9.31
C LEU A 71 7.13 -3.95 -10.04
N GLY A 72 6.41 -2.84 -10.27
CA GLY A 72 6.95 -1.62 -10.87
C GLY A 72 8.04 -1.00 -9.99
N ALA A 73 7.82 -0.91 -8.68
CA ALA A 73 8.84 -0.44 -7.74
C ALA A 73 10.07 -1.36 -7.71
N PHE A 74 9.85 -2.68 -7.76
CA PHE A 74 10.95 -3.66 -7.83
C PHE A 74 11.75 -3.55 -9.13
N ALA A 75 11.09 -3.48 -10.28
CA ALA A 75 11.74 -3.32 -11.58
C ALA A 75 12.56 -2.02 -11.65
N THR A 76 12.00 -0.93 -11.11
CA THR A 76 12.69 0.37 -11.02
C THR A 76 13.93 0.27 -10.13
N ALA A 77 13.82 -0.35 -8.96
CA ALA A 77 14.96 -0.56 -8.05
C ALA A 77 16.08 -1.41 -8.68
N LEU A 78 15.73 -2.39 -9.52
CA LEU A 78 16.71 -3.18 -10.29
C LEU A 78 17.35 -2.36 -11.40
N ALA A 79 16.57 -1.59 -12.18
CA ALA A 79 17.06 -0.75 -13.27
C ALA A 79 18.08 0.29 -12.78
N PHE A 80 17.82 0.90 -11.61
CA PHE A 80 18.74 1.85 -10.99
C PHE A 80 19.85 1.18 -10.15
N ARG A 81 19.86 -0.16 -10.03
CA ARG A 81 20.81 -0.94 -9.23
C ARG A 81 20.82 -0.53 -7.74
N GLU A 82 19.68 -0.06 -7.23
CA GLU A 82 19.51 0.34 -5.82
C GLU A 82 18.82 -0.73 -4.97
N TRP A 83 18.51 -1.88 -5.57
CA TRP A 83 17.87 -2.99 -4.87
C TRP A 83 18.77 -3.54 -3.75
N ARG A 84 18.34 -3.31 -2.51
CA ARG A 84 19.02 -3.75 -1.29
C ARG A 84 18.00 -4.45 -0.37
N PRO A 85 17.95 -5.79 -0.34
CA PRO A 85 17.03 -6.52 0.52
C PRO A 85 17.39 -6.31 1.99
N ARG A 86 16.42 -5.80 2.77
CA ARG A 86 16.57 -5.50 4.19
C ARG A 86 15.39 -6.07 4.98
N GLY A 87 15.70 -6.66 6.13
CA GLY A 87 14.73 -7.24 7.06
C GLY A 87 14.72 -6.51 8.40
N GLY A 88 13.67 -6.74 9.19
CA GLY A 88 13.55 -6.23 10.55
C GLY A 88 14.07 -7.19 11.61
N ALA A 89 14.76 -6.67 12.62
CA ALA A 89 15.23 -7.48 13.76
C ALA A 89 14.11 -7.94 14.71
N SER A 90 12.93 -7.30 14.69
CA SER A 90 11.80 -7.60 15.60
C SER A 90 10.53 -7.98 14.82
N PRO A 91 10.43 -9.20 14.26
CA PRO A 91 9.32 -9.59 13.38
C PRO A 91 7.97 -9.62 14.10
N ILE A 92 7.91 -10.09 15.35
CA ILE A 92 6.68 -10.18 16.14
C ILE A 92 6.08 -8.78 16.38
N ILE A 93 6.89 -7.83 16.86
CA ILE A 93 6.44 -6.46 17.12
C ILE A 93 5.94 -5.81 15.82
N ARG A 94 6.66 -6.00 14.72
CA ARG A 94 6.27 -5.47 13.40
C ARG A 94 4.98 -6.10 12.87
N PHE A 95 4.75 -7.38 13.15
CA PHE A 95 3.52 -8.08 12.79
C PHE A 95 2.32 -7.48 13.54
N PHE A 96 2.40 -7.34 14.86
CA PHE A 96 1.33 -6.72 15.64
C PHE A 96 1.11 -5.25 15.25
N LEU A 97 2.18 -4.50 15.02
CA LEU A 97 2.07 -3.12 14.53
C LEU A 97 1.34 -3.06 13.17
N GLY A 98 1.67 -3.96 12.24
CA GLY A 98 0.98 -4.09 10.97
C GLY A 98 -0.50 -4.46 11.13
N MET A 99 -0.82 -5.37 12.05
CA MET A 99 -2.20 -5.74 12.40
C MET A 99 -2.99 -4.53 12.90
N PHE A 100 -2.46 -3.77 13.86
CA PHE A 100 -3.12 -2.56 14.37
C PHE A 100 -3.27 -1.48 13.29
N VAL A 101 -2.28 -1.32 12.41
CA VAL A 101 -2.38 -0.40 11.25
C VAL A 101 -3.51 -0.84 10.31
N MET A 102 -3.63 -2.14 10.02
CA MET A 102 -4.70 -2.64 9.16
C MET A 102 -6.09 -2.49 9.79
N ILE A 103 -6.24 -2.81 11.08
CA ILE A 103 -7.49 -2.60 11.81
C ILE A 103 -7.87 -1.11 11.79
N GLY A 104 -6.93 -0.23 12.15
CA GLY A 104 -7.17 1.21 12.16
C GLY A 104 -7.50 1.77 10.76
N ALA A 105 -6.77 1.36 9.73
CA ALA A 105 -7.00 1.83 8.37
C ALA A 105 -8.37 1.38 7.81
N LEU A 106 -8.85 0.19 8.19
CA LEU A 106 -10.15 -0.33 7.76
C LEU A 106 -11.31 0.25 8.57
N VAL A 107 -11.18 0.38 9.89
CA VAL A 107 -12.23 0.90 10.78
C VAL A 107 -12.44 2.41 10.60
N PHE A 108 -11.34 3.18 10.52
CA PHE A 108 -11.40 4.64 10.39
C PHE A 108 -11.31 5.12 8.94
N LEU A 109 -11.23 4.19 7.97
CA LEU A 109 -11.06 4.45 6.54
C LEU A 109 -9.85 5.35 6.20
N GLY A 110 -8.87 5.42 7.10
CA GLY A 110 -7.82 6.44 7.15
C GLY A 110 -6.50 6.11 6.44
N CYS A 111 -6.52 5.43 5.30
CA CYS A 111 -5.29 5.32 4.48
C CYS A 111 -4.92 6.73 3.98
N PRO A 112 -3.64 7.18 4.10
CA PRO A 112 -3.25 8.56 3.77
C PRO A 112 -3.63 8.96 2.34
N VAL A 113 -3.48 8.04 1.38
CA VAL A 113 -3.85 8.28 -0.02
C VAL A 113 -5.37 8.36 -0.18
N ARG A 114 -6.11 7.40 0.37
CA ARG A 114 -7.59 7.38 0.30
C ARG A 114 -8.21 8.63 0.93
N MET A 115 -7.72 9.02 2.10
CA MET A 115 -8.17 10.19 2.83
C MET A 115 -7.95 11.47 2.00
N LEU A 116 -6.77 11.63 1.40
CA LEU A 116 -6.46 12.78 0.56
C LEU A 116 -7.34 12.83 -0.69
N LEU A 117 -7.55 11.69 -1.37
CA LEU A 117 -8.45 11.59 -2.53
C LEU A 117 -9.91 11.88 -2.17
N ARG A 118 -10.39 11.44 -1.00
CA ARG A 118 -11.75 11.74 -0.51
C ARG A 118 -11.95 13.22 -0.22
N LEU A 119 -10.99 13.84 0.47
CA LEU A 119 -11.00 15.29 0.71
C LEU A 119 -10.98 16.07 -0.60
N ALA A 120 -10.15 15.65 -1.57
CA ALA A 120 -10.09 16.26 -2.90
C ALA A 120 -11.41 16.07 -3.69
N GLY A 121 -12.13 14.97 -3.47
CA GLY A 121 -13.45 14.70 -4.04
C GLY A 121 -14.61 15.39 -3.33
N GLY A 122 -14.36 16.22 -2.30
CA GLY A 122 -15.39 16.98 -1.58
C GLY A 122 -16.03 16.25 -0.40
N ASP A 123 -15.53 15.06 -0.01
CA ASP A 123 -16.06 14.32 1.13
C ASP A 123 -15.43 14.78 2.46
N LEU A 124 -16.19 15.57 3.20
CA LEU A 124 -15.81 16.13 4.50
C LEU A 124 -15.57 15.06 5.58
N ASN A 125 -16.06 13.82 5.40
CA ASN A 125 -15.73 12.73 6.31
C ASN A 125 -14.22 12.36 6.26
N GLY A 126 -13.49 12.78 5.24
CA GLY A 126 -12.03 12.67 5.22
C GLY A 126 -11.34 13.47 6.34
N LEU A 127 -12.00 14.49 6.91
CA LEU A 127 -11.42 15.35 7.93
C LEU A 127 -11.32 14.65 9.29
N THR A 128 -12.30 13.82 9.64
CA THR A 128 -12.25 13.00 10.87
C THR A 128 -11.16 11.93 10.76
N ALA A 129 -11.00 11.32 9.58
CA ALA A 129 -9.91 10.40 9.30
C ALA A 129 -8.53 11.09 9.39
N LEU A 130 -8.43 12.34 8.91
CA LEU A 130 -7.21 13.15 9.04
C LEU A 130 -6.87 13.44 10.50
N ALA A 131 -7.85 13.86 11.30
CA ALA A 131 -7.65 14.11 12.73
C ALA A 131 -7.17 12.83 13.45
N GLY A 132 -7.80 11.68 13.14
CA GLY A 132 -7.38 10.38 13.68
C GLY A 132 -5.96 9.98 13.28
N LEU A 133 -5.58 10.18 12.01
CA LEU A 133 -4.23 9.91 11.52
C LEU A 133 -3.20 10.82 12.22
N VAL A 134 -3.48 12.12 12.32
CA VAL A 134 -2.60 13.09 13.00
C VAL A 134 -2.42 12.73 14.46
N PHE A 135 -3.50 12.43 15.17
CA PHE A 135 -3.43 12.03 16.58
C PHE A 135 -2.62 10.74 16.76
N GLY A 136 -2.87 9.72 15.93
CA GLY A 136 -2.12 8.47 15.95
C GLY A 136 -0.62 8.66 15.69
N VAL A 137 -0.26 9.54 14.74
CA VAL A 137 1.15 9.90 14.47
C VAL A 137 1.77 10.61 15.67
N ILE A 138 1.08 11.54 16.33
CA ILE A 138 1.58 12.25 17.52
C ILE A 138 1.86 11.25 18.66
N VAL A 139 0.92 10.35 18.93
CA VAL A 139 1.09 9.29 19.94
C VAL A 139 2.28 8.39 19.56
N GLY A 140 2.39 7.98 18.29
CA GLY A 140 3.54 7.21 17.82
C GLY A 140 4.88 7.91 18.03
N ILE A 141 4.96 9.20 17.67
CA ILE A 141 6.17 10.03 17.88
C ILE A 141 6.52 10.11 19.38
N PHE A 142 5.53 10.23 20.25
CA PHE A 142 5.75 10.26 21.70
C PHE A 142 6.41 8.96 22.22
N PHE A 143 5.93 7.79 21.78
CA PHE A 143 6.55 6.51 22.12
C PHE A 143 7.97 6.36 21.53
N LEU A 144 8.17 6.78 20.28
CA LEU A 144 9.49 6.80 19.64
C LEU A 144 10.49 7.67 20.42
N LYS A 145 10.07 8.85 20.89
CA LYS A 145 10.90 9.74 21.71
C LYS A 145 11.23 9.18 23.11
N ARG A 146 10.42 8.24 23.63
CA ARG A 146 10.64 7.57 24.92
C ARG A 146 11.50 6.30 24.84
N GLY A 147 12.14 6.05 23.70
CA GLY A 147 13.10 4.95 23.54
C GLY A 147 12.56 3.70 22.85
N PHE A 148 11.35 3.73 22.30
CA PHE A 148 10.85 2.63 21.47
C PHE A 148 11.67 2.51 20.18
N ASN A 149 12.31 1.35 19.95
CA ASN A 149 13.09 1.08 18.75
C ASN A 149 12.74 -0.30 18.18
N LEU A 150 12.51 -0.38 16.87
CA LEU A 150 12.11 -1.58 16.12
C LEU A 150 13.32 -2.44 15.67
N GLY A 151 14.46 -2.26 16.33
CA GLY A 151 15.75 -2.87 16.01
C GLY A 151 16.34 -2.38 14.67
N LYS A 152 17.65 -2.56 14.48
CA LYS A 152 18.32 -2.18 13.22
C LYS A 152 17.82 -3.05 12.06
N ALA A 153 17.68 -2.44 10.89
CA ALA A 153 17.42 -3.18 9.66
C ALA A 153 18.67 -4.00 9.30
N GLN A 154 18.51 -5.31 9.11
CA GLN A 154 19.59 -6.22 8.77
C GLN A 154 19.56 -6.54 7.28
N ALA A 155 20.75 -6.70 6.67
CA ALA A 155 20.85 -7.17 5.30
C ALA A 155 20.30 -8.60 5.21
N MET A 156 19.45 -8.85 4.22
CA MET A 156 18.90 -10.18 3.96
C MET A 156 19.55 -10.78 2.71
N THR A 157 19.45 -12.11 2.58
CA THR A 157 19.85 -12.78 1.34
C THR A 157 18.99 -12.30 0.18
N LYS A 158 19.57 -12.30 -1.03
CA LYS A 158 18.83 -11.97 -2.26
C LYS A 158 17.60 -12.85 -2.43
N THR A 159 17.73 -14.14 -2.09
CA THR A 159 16.62 -15.11 -2.13
C THR A 159 15.45 -14.68 -1.25
N ALA A 160 15.71 -14.31 0.01
CA ALA A 160 14.64 -13.84 0.90
C ALA A 160 13.98 -12.54 0.41
N GLY A 161 14.77 -11.63 -0.17
CA GLY A 161 14.26 -10.39 -0.76
C GLY A 161 13.40 -10.59 -2.01
N SER A 162 13.63 -11.65 -2.77
CA SER A 162 12.88 -11.97 -4.00
C SER A 162 11.54 -12.64 -3.74
N ILE A 163 11.28 -13.16 -2.53
CA ILE A 163 10.02 -13.83 -2.18
C ILE A 163 8.82 -12.92 -2.45
N MET A 164 8.89 -11.66 -2.03
CA MET A 164 7.77 -10.72 -2.16
C MET A 164 7.43 -10.41 -3.63
N PRO A 165 8.39 -10.03 -4.51
CA PRO A 165 8.12 -9.92 -5.94
C PRO A 165 7.58 -11.20 -6.58
N ILE A 166 8.13 -12.37 -6.24
CA ILE A 166 7.67 -13.66 -6.78
C ILE A 166 6.21 -13.92 -6.38
N MET A 167 5.86 -13.69 -5.12
CA MET A 167 4.48 -13.80 -4.63
C MET A 167 3.54 -12.85 -5.39
N MET A 168 3.98 -11.63 -5.69
CA MET A 168 3.17 -10.67 -6.46
C MET A 168 2.98 -11.09 -7.92
N VAL A 169 3.99 -11.69 -8.56
CA VAL A 169 3.83 -12.31 -9.88
C VAL A 169 2.85 -13.48 -9.82
N PHE A 170 2.98 -14.36 -8.82
CA PHE A 170 2.06 -15.49 -8.65
C PHE A 170 0.61 -15.03 -8.48
N LEU A 171 0.36 -14.04 -7.62
CA LEU A 171 -0.99 -13.46 -7.46
C LEU A 171 -1.49 -12.78 -8.74
N LEU A 172 -0.61 -12.15 -9.52
CA LEU A 172 -0.97 -11.56 -10.81
C LEU A 172 -1.38 -12.63 -11.83
N VAL A 173 -0.65 -13.74 -11.89
CA VAL A 173 -1.02 -14.89 -12.72
C VAL A 173 -2.37 -15.46 -12.30
N LEU A 174 -2.63 -15.59 -10.98
CA LEU A 174 -3.95 -16.01 -10.48
C LEU A 174 -5.05 -15.02 -10.83
N ALA A 175 -4.77 -13.71 -10.81
CA ALA A 175 -5.73 -12.68 -11.19
C ALA A 175 -6.14 -12.80 -12.67
N VAL A 176 -5.20 -13.15 -13.55
CA VAL A 176 -5.46 -13.34 -14.99
C VAL A 176 -6.10 -14.70 -15.29
N ALA A 177 -5.59 -15.78 -14.69
CA ALA A 177 -6.10 -17.13 -14.91
C ALA A 177 -7.48 -17.36 -14.27
N ALA A 178 -7.81 -16.58 -13.22
CA ALA A 178 -9.07 -16.60 -12.49
C ALA A 178 -9.63 -18.02 -12.23
N PRO A 179 -8.87 -18.91 -11.57
CA PRO A 179 -9.30 -20.28 -11.34
C PRO A 179 -10.51 -20.34 -10.39
N ALA A 180 -11.30 -21.41 -10.47
CA ALA A 180 -12.60 -21.53 -9.80
C ALA A 180 -12.58 -21.39 -8.26
N PHE A 181 -11.43 -21.54 -7.62
CA PHE A 181 -11.27 -21.38 -6.17
C PHE A 181 -11.02 -19.91 -5.74
N ILE A 182 -10.82 -18.99 -6.68
CA ILE A 182 -10.70 -17.55 -6.40
C ILE A 182 -12.09 -16.93 -6.35
N PHE A 183 -12.45 -16.38 -5.20
CA PHE A 183 -13.71 -15.69 -5.02
C PHE A 183 -13.69 -14.35 -5.75
N LYS A 184 -14.79 -14.05 -6.45
CA LYS A 184 -15.04 -12.77 -7.10
C LYS A 184 -16.16 -12.06 -6.36
N SER A 185 -16.09 -10.74 -6.30
CA SER A 185 -17.09 -9.96 -5.61
C SER A 185 -18.44 -10.10 -6.31
N GLU A 186 -19.46 -10.47 -5.56
CA GLU A 186 -20.84 -10.41 -6.03
C GLU A 186 -21.22 -8.93 -6.17
N SER A 187 -21.64 -8.53 -7.38
CA SER A 187 -22.08 -7.17 -7.70
C SER A 187 -23.41 -6.85 -7.05
#